data_AF-A0A1F4Z3K2-F1
#
_entry.id   AF-A0A1F4Z3K2-F1
#
_cell.length_a   1.000
_cell.length_b   1.000
_cell.length_c   1.000
_cell.angle_alpha   90.00
_cell.angle_beta   90.00
_cell.angle_gamma   90.00
#
_symmetry.space_group_name_H-M   'P 1'
#
loop_
_entity.id
_entity.type
_entity.pdbx_description
1 polymer ?
#
loop_
_entity_poly.entity_id
_entity_poly.type
_entity_poly.pdbx_seq_one_letter_code
_entity_poly.pdbx_strand_id
1 'polypeptide(L)' 'MPAKYLQRAGVKGAAIHSLRHSFATQHIKKGTSLETIQQVMGHQDIRTTEAYTTLAREVLSKELQENAL' A
#
# COMPACT_ATOMS: atom_id res chain seq x y z
N MET A 1 0.37 9.97 -17.71
CA MET A 1 -1.11 10.02 -17.57
C MET A 1 -1.69 9.66 -16.18
N PRO A 2 -0.97 9.70 -15.02
CA PRO A 2 -1.61 9.68 -13.69
C PRO A 2 -1.92 11.09 -13.15
N ALA A 3 -1.05 12.06 -13.45
CA ALA A 3 -1.09 13.40 -12.87
C ALA A 3 -2.42 14.15 -13.09
N LYS A 4 -3.03 14.02 -14.29
CA LYS A 4 -4.34 14.61 -14.60
C LYS A 4 -5.45 14.12 -13.67
N TYR A 5 -5.46 12.83 -13.35
CA TYR A 5 -6.49 12.24 -12.48
C TYR A 5 -6.23 12.58 -11.02
N LEU A 6 -4.97 12.58 -10.59
CA LEU A 6 -4.58 13.00 -9.24
C LEU A 6 -4.94 14.47 -8.98
N GLN A 7 -4.69 15.34 -9.94
CA GLN A 7 -5.06 16.76 -9.86
C GLN A 7 -6.58 16.94 -9.78
N ARG A 8 -7.35 16.24 -10.61
CA ARG A 8 -8.82 16.27 -10.56
C ARG A 8 -9.39 15.73 -9.25
N ALA A 9 -8.72 14.75 -8.64
CA ALA A 9 -9.11 14.16 -7.36
C ALA A 9 -8.60 14.97 -6.15
N GLY A 10 -7.82 16.04 -6.35
CA GLY A 10 -7.24 16.83 -5.25
C GLY A 10 -6.14 16.10 -4.47
N VAL A 11 -5.60 14.99 -4.97
CA VAL A 11 -4.55 14.20 -4.31
C VAL A 11 -3.18 14.76 -4.68
N LYS A 12 -2.46 15.29 -3.69
CA LYS A 12 -1.10 15.84 -3.85
C LYS A 12 -0.04 14.83 -3.42
N GLY A 13 1.14 14.89 -4.05
CA GLY A 13 2.30 14.05 -3.67
C GLY A 13 2.22 12.57 -4.05
N ALA A 14 1.16 12.14 -4.75
CA ALA A 14 1.03 10.77 -5.24
C ALA A 14 1.66 10.59 -6.63
N ALA A 15 2.17 9.39 -6.90
CA ALA A 15 2.77 8.99 -8.16
C ALA A 15 2.20 7.63 -8.63
N ILE A 16 2.71 7.11 -9.75
CA ILE A 16 2.25 5.84 -10.34
C ILE A 16 2.25 4.68 -9.35
N HIS A 17 3.28 4.60 -8.50
CA HIS A 17 3.41 3.52 -7.53
C HIS A 17 2.51 3.70 -6.31
N SER A 18 2.06 4.92 -6.00
CA SER A 18 1.28 5.21 -4.79
C SER A 18 0.01 4.38 -4.70
N LEU A 19 -0.70 4.16 -5.81
CA LEU A 19 -1.89 3.29 -5.84
C LEU A 19 -1.55 1.84 -5.51
N ARG A 20 -0.42 1.34 -6.04
CA ARG A 20 0.07 -0.01 -5.77
C ARG A 20 0.44 -0.20 -4.30
N HIS A 21 1.08 0.81 -3.70
CA HIS A 21 1.36 0.84 -2.26
C HIS A 21 0.08 0.87 -1.42
N SER A 22 -0.87 1.76 -1.73
CA SER A 22 -2.13 1.84 -1.00
C SER A 22 -2.92 0.52 -1.06
N PHE A 23 -2.94 -0.15 -2.21
CA PHE A 23 -3.57 -1.45 -2.36
C PHE A 23 -2.93 -2.51 -1.45
N ALA A 24 -1.62 -2.73 -1.58
CA ALA A 24 -0.93 -3.78 -0.84
C ALA A 24 -0.97 -3.53 0.68
N THR A 25 -0.67 -2.31 1.13
CA THR A 25 -0.69 -1.94 2.54
C THR A 25 -2.07 -2.18 3.17
N GLN A 26 -3.16 -1.78 2.49
CA GLN A 26 -4.50 -1.92 3.04
C GLN A 26 -4.96 -3.38 3.13
N HIS A 27 -4.54 -4.22 2.18
CA HIS A 27 -4.83 -5.64 2.20
C HIS A 27 -4.04 -6.39 3.29
N ILE A 28 -2.77 -6.05 3.49
CA ILE A 28 -1.96 -6.59 4.59
C ILE A 28 -2.58 -6.24 5.94
N LYS A 29 -3.00 -4.97 6.13
CA LYS A 29 -3.68 -4.54 7.36
C LYS A 29 -4.98 -5.30 7.64
N LYS A 30 -5.69 -5.73 6.59
CA LYS A 30 -6.91 -6.55 6.69
C LYS A 30 -6.63 -8.04 6.87
N GLY A 31 -5.37 -8.46 6.98
CA GLY A 31 -4.98 -9.86 7.15
C GLY A 31 -4.98 -10.68 5.87
N THR A 32 -4.95 -10.04 4.69
CA THR A 32 -4.80 -10.77 3.42
C THR A 32 -3.39 -11.38 3.35
N SER A 33 -3.29 -12.65 2.94
CA SER A 33 -2.00 -13.35 2.84
C SER A 33 -1.08 -12.71 1.80
N LEU A 34 0.23 -12.78 2.02
CA LEU A 34 1.22 -12.15 1.15
C LEU A 34 1.24 -12.81 -0.25
N GLU A 35 1.01 -14.11 -0.31
CA GLU A 35 0.91 -14.90 -1.55
C GLU A 35 -0.30 -14.47 -2.38
N THR A 36 -1.44 -14.22 -1.73
CA THR A 36 -2.64 -13.71 -2.40
C THR A 36 -2.38 -12.34 -3.01
N ILE A 37 -1.72 -11.45 -2.26
CA ILE A 37 -1.34 -10.12 -2.72
C ILE A 37 -0.35 -10.22 -3.89
N GLN A 38 0.65 -11.09 -3.78
CA GLN A 38 1.63 -11.34 -4.85
C GLN A 38 0.95 -11.76 -6.16
N GLN A 39 0.02 -12.72 -6.09
CA GLN A 39 -0.72 -13.22 -7.25
C GLN A 39 -1.57 -12.11 -7.90
N VAL A 40 -2.32 -11.36 -7.10
CA VAL A 40 -3.17 -10.26 -7.61
C VAL A 40 -2.34 -9.14 -8.25
N MET A 41 -1.15 -8.86 -7.70
CA MET A 41 -0.27 -7.80 -8.21
C MET A 41 0.62 -8.25 -9.37
N GLY A 42 0.61 -9.55 -9.70
CA GLY A 42 1.40 -10.15 -10.77
C GLY A 42 2.90 -10.13 -10.51
N HIS A 43 3.34 -10.17 -9.24
CA HIS A 43 4.77 -10.19 -8.94
C HIS A 43 5.35 -11.59 -9.17
N GLN A 44 6.42 -11.64 -9.97
CA GLN A 44 7.15 -12.88 -10.24
C GLN A 44 8.00 -13.34 -9.05
N ASP A 45 8.36 -12.42 -8.15
CA ASP A 45 9.20 -12.69 -6.99
C ASP A 45 8.51 -12.19 -5.71
N ILE A 46 8.37 -13.07 -4.72
CA ILE A 46 7.77 -12.77 -3.41
C ILE A 46 8.50 -11.63 -2.69
N ARG A 47 9.83 -11.49 -2.90
CA ARG A 47 10.65 -10.43 -2.31
C ARG A 47 10.17 -9.03 -2.69
N THR A 48 9.57 -8.89 -3.88
CA THR A 48 8.96 -7.61 -4.33
C THR A 48 7.70 -7.28 -3.52
N THR A 49 7.02 -8.31 -3.01
CA THR A 49 5.80 -8.17 -2.21
C THR A 49 6.10 -7.99 -0.72
N GLU A 50 7.19 -8.59 -0.22
CA GLU A 50 7.64 -8.47 1.18
C GLU A 50 7.89 -7.02 1.62
N ALA A 51 8.33 -6.14 0.70
CA ALA A 51 8.51 -4.72 0.97
C ALA A 51 7.23 -4.03 1.49
N TYR A 52 6.04 -4.52 1.10
CA TYR A 52 4.77 -3.98 1.59
C TYR A 52 4.47 -4.39 3.04
N THR A 53 5.05 -5.48 3.53
CA THR A 53 4.86 -5.94 4.92
C THR A 53 5.50 -4.97 5.91
N THR A 54 6.73 -4.52 5.64
CA THR A 54 7.42 -3.53 6.47
C THR A 54 6.65 -2.20 6.48
N LEU A 55 6.25 -1.73 5.29
CA LEU A 55 5.45 -0.51 5.15
C LEU A 55 4.10 -0.60 5.89
N ALA A 56 3.42 -1.74 5.82
CA ALA A 56 2.15 -1.93 6.51
C ALA A 56 2.29 -1.92 8.03
N ARG A 57 3.39 -2.48 8.57
CA ARG A 57 3.71 -2.41 10.01
C ARG A 57 3.98 -0.97 10.45
N GLU A 58 4.74 -0.21 9.67
CA GLU A 58 4.99 1.21 9.96
C GLU A 58 3.67 2.01 10.00
N VAL A 59 2.81 1.84 8.98
CA VAL A 59 1.50 2.50 8.91
C VAL A 59 0.61 2.10 10.09
N LEU A 60 0.53 0.81 10.42
CA LEU A 60 -0.26 0.34 11.56
C LEU A 60 0.26 0.91 12.88
N SER A 61 1.57 0.93 13.08
CA SER A 61 2.19 1.48 14.29
C SER A 61 1.87 2.96 14.47
N LYS A 62 1.91 3.73 13.37
CA LYS A 62 1.57 5.15 13.37
C LYS A 62 0.09 5.39 13.68
N GLU A 63 -0.80 4.62 13.07
CA GLU A 63 -2.24 4.72 13.37
C GLU A 63 -2.57 4.36 14.82
N LEU A 64 -1.90 3.36 15.39
CA LEU A 64 -2.07 3.02 16.81
C LEU A 64 -1.59 4.16 17.72
N GLN A 65 -0.50 4.83 17.37
CA GLN A 65 0.00 6.00 18.10
C GLN A 65 -0.93 7.21 17.98
N GLU A 66 -1.54 7.43 16.81
CA GLU A 66 -2.46 8.54 16.56
C GLU A 66 -3.84 8.33 17.21
N ASN A 67 -4.29 7.07 17.32
CA ASN A 67 -5.59 6.73 17.92
C ASN A 67 -5.52 6.38 19.42
N ALA A 68 -4.31 6.24 19.97
CA ALA A 68 -4.10 6.17 21.41
C ALA A 68 -4.22 7.58 22.01
N LEU A 69 -5.47 8.00 22.25
CA LEU A 69 -5.83 9.06 23.20
C LEU A 69 -6.12 8.45 24.57
#